data_AF-A0A966R4G1-F1
#
_entry.id   AF-A0A966R4G1-F1
#
_cell.length_a   1.000
_cell.length_b   1.000
_cell.length_c   1.000
_cell.angle_alpha   90.00
_cell.angle_beta   90.00
_cell.angle_gamma   90.00
#
_symmetry.space_group_name_H-M   'P 1'
#
loop_
_entity.id
_entity.type
_entity.pdbx_description
1 polymer ?
#
loop_
_entity_poly.entity_id
_entity_poly.type
_entity_poly.pdbx_seq_one_letter_code
_entity_poly.pdbx_strand_id
1 'polypeptide(L)'
;MQSPPPHPQAPVRSKTQRRRGPSTPALETAAVGPFGGDSVVKATEDSLDALFAAEAAANFNQPWQRLDRGSRLDRLRRWVQSYPDLTPAERASLLTAVLQAFELRLLNTKAVVEYDPATATVLAVRGLRERRNVAGQRVFRIDPAGAAAAARGTQKRTAP
;
A
#
# COMPACT_ATOMS: atom_id res chain seq x y z
N MET A 1 20.59 58.92 20.34
CA MET A 1 21.84 58.16 20.07
C MET A 1 21.69 56.80 20.72
N GLN A 2 21.36 55.77 19.96
CA GLN A 2 21.22 54.39 20.45
C GLN A 2 21.74 53.45 19.36
N SER A 3 22.76 52.68 19.72
CA SER A 3 23.62 51.87 18.83
C SER A 3 22.89 50.67 18.21
N PRO A 4 23.28 50.22 17.00
CA PRO A 4 22.69 49.04 16.35
C PRO A 4 23.25 47.72 16.93
N PRO A 5 22.44 46.65 16.99
CA PRO A 5 22.91 45.32 17.40
C PRO A 5 23.67 44.58 16.28
N PRO A 6 24.66 43.73 16.62
CA PRO A 6 25.59 43.10 15.69
C PRO A 6 25.03 41.87 14.95
N HIS A 7 25.43 41.71 13.68
CA HIS A 7 25.27 40.50 12.88
C HIS A 7 26.03 39.30 13.49
N PRO A 8 25.41 38.11 13.61
CA PRO A 8 26.16 36.87 13.79
C PRO A 8 26.57 36.26 12.44
N GLN A 9 27.89 36.10 12.28
CA GLN A 9 28.55 35.32 11.23
C GLN A 9 28.27 33.81 11.35
N ALA A 10 28.45 33.14 10.21
CA ALA A 10 28.25 31.71 9.95
C ALA A 10 29.07 30.75 10.84
N PRO A 11 28.68 29.46 10.84
CA PRO A 11 29.65 28.38 10.92
C PRO A 11 29.73 27.54 9.62
N VAL A 12 30.90 27.59 9.00
CA VAL A 12 31.44 26.61 8.06
C VAL A 12 31.60 25.27 8.79
N ARG A 13 31.08 24.16 8.26
CA ARG A 13 31.28 22.82 8.85
C ARG A 13 31.69 21.78 7.82
N SER A 14 33.02 21.64 7.72
CA SER A 14 33.80 20.40 7.79
C SER A 14 33.43 19.23 6.88
N LYS A 15 34.19 19.17 5.77
CA LYS A 15 34.59 18.00 5.00
C LYS A 15 34.98 16.83 5.93
N THR A 16 34.17 15.76 5.95
CA THR A 16 34.52 14.49 6.61
C THR A 16 35.25 13.59 5.62
N GLN A 17 36.57 13.56 5.76
CA GLN A 17 37.49 12.63 5.13
C GLN A 17 37.41 11.28 5.88
N ARG A 18 36.76 10.26 5.30
CA ARG A 18 36.79 8.91 5.86
C ARG A 18 38.04 8.18 5.36
N ARG A 19 38.92 7.89 6.32
CA ARG A 19 40.17 7.14 6.18
C ARG A 19 39.94 5.71 5.65
N ARG A 20 40.85 5.34 4.74
CA ARG A 20 41.46 4.03 4.40
C ARG A 20 40.98 2.76 5.12
N GLY A 21 40.85 1.71 4.30
CA GLY A 21 40.93 0.29 4.64
C GLY A 21 39.60 -0.44 4.39
N PRO A 22 39.58 -1.37 3.42
CA PRO A 22 39.80 -2.75 3.83
C PRO A 22 40.83 -3.50 2.99
N SER A 23 41.59 -4.29 3.74
CA SER A 23 42.49 -5.39 3.41
C SER A 23 42.29 -6.05 2.05
N THR A 24 43.39 -6.15 1.31
CA THR A 24 43.65 -7.18 0.31
C THR A 24 43.28 -8.55 0.91
N PRO A 25 42.36 -9.33 0.34
CA PRO A 25 42.29 -10.74 0.67
C PRO A 25 43.53 -11.41 0.09
N ALA A 26 44.32 -12.01 0.98
CA ALA A 26 45.39 -12.91 0.60
C ALA A 26 44.82 -13.99 -0.31
N LEU A 27 45.47 -14.17 -1.46
CA LEU A 27 45.19 -15.23 -2.41
C LEU A 27 45.66 -16.55 -1.79
N GLU A 28 44.85 -17.12 -0.90
CA GLU A 28 45.10 -18.47 -0.37
C GLU A 28 44.62 -19.46 -1.44
N THR A 29 45.60 -20.15 -2.02
CA THR A 29 45.42 -21.21 -3.01
C THR A 29 44.72 -22.40 -2.34
N ALA A 30 43.39 -22.35 -2.25
CA ALA A 30 42.58 -23.51 -1.91
C ALA A 30 42.25 -24.28 -3.20
N ALA A 31 42.66 -25.55 -3.20
CA ALA A 31 42.55 -26.52 -4.26
C ALA A 31 41.21 -26.46 -5.03
N VAL A 32 41.32 -26.33 -6.35
CA VAL A 32 40.24 -26.48 -7.32
C VAL A 32 39.81 -27.95 -7.35
N GLY A 33 38.72 -28.25 -6.64
CA GLY A 33 37.85 -29.37 -6.99
C GLY A 33 36.93 -28.93 -8.14
N PRO A 34 36.70 -29.77 -9.18
CA PRO A 34 35.81 -29.41 -10.26
C PRO A 34 34.37 -29.49 -9.72
N PHE A 35 33.56 -28.45 -9.99
CA PHE A 35 32.15 -28.31 -9.58
C PHE A 35 31.88 -27.77 -8.16
N GLY A 36 32.50 -26.64 -7.81
CA GLY A 36 32.00 -25.73 -6.75
C GLY A 36 30.93 -24.74 -7.25
N GLY A 37 30.37 -24.94 -8.44
CA GLY A 37 29.40 -24.02 -9.06
C GLY A 37 28.01 -24.05 -8.41
N ASP A 38 27.62 -25.17 -7.81
CA ASP A 38 26.25 -25.37 -7.30
C ASP A 38 25.93 -24.46 -6.10
N SER A 39 26.91 -24.20 -5.22
CA SER A 39 26.71 -23.31 -4.06
C SER A 39 26.71 -21.83 -4.42
N VAL A 40 27.54 -21.42 -5.39
CA VAL A 40 27.52 -20.03 -5.87
C VAL A 40 26.23 -19.77 -6.64
N VAL A 41 25.83 -20.69 -7.52
CA VAL A 41 24.58 -20.58 -8.29
C VAL A 41 23.38 -20.53 -7.35
N LYS A 42 23.26 -21.45 -6.37
CA LYS A 42 22.19 -21.41 -5.36
C LYS A 42 22.17 -20.11 -4.56
N ALA A 43 23.33 -19.62 -4.10
CA ALA A 43 23.38 -18.35 -3.36
C ALA A 43 22.91 -17.16 -4.22
N THR A 44 23.19 -17.16 -5.53
CA THR A 44 22.60 -16.17 -6.46
C THR A 44 21.11 -16.39 -6.67
N GLU A 45 20.64 -17.63 -6.81
CA GLU A 45 19.22 -17.96 -6.97
C GLU A 45 18.41 -17.53 -5.75
N ASP A 46 18.85 -17.87 -4.53
CA ASP A 46 18.25 -17.43 -3.28
C ASP A 46 18.25 -15.90 -3.16
N SER A 47 19.32 -15.24 -3.62
CA SER A 47 19.43 -13.78 -3.59
C SER A 47 18.54 -13.09 -4.64
N LEU A 48 18.28 -13.74 -5.78
CA LEU A 48 17.35 -13.28 -6.81
C LEU A 48 15.90 -13.52 -6.39
N ASP A 49 15.60 -14.68 -5.80
CA ASP A 49 14.28 -14.97 -5.23
C ASP A 49 13.94 -14.00 -4.09
N ALA A 50 14.91 -13.68 -3.24
CA ALA A 50 14.74 -12.64 -2.22
C ALA A 50 14.48 -11.25 -2.84
N LEU A 51 15.16 -10.92 -3.95
CA LEU A 51 14.95 -9.66 -4.67
C LEU A 51 13.54 -9.62 -5.28
N PHE A 52 13.11 -10.68 -5.97
CA PHE A 52 11.77 -10.77 -6.55
C PHE A 52 10.68 -10.79 -5.49
N ALA A 53 10.90 -11.46 -4.34
CA ALA A 53 9.98 -11.42 -3.22
C ALA A 53 9.90 -10.02 -2.60
N ALA A 54 11.03 -9.31 -2.49
CA ALA A 54 11.07 -7.94 -1.99
C ALA A 54 10.38 -6.95 -2.94
N GLU A 55 10.61 -7.07 -4.25
CA GLU A 55 9.93 -6.26 -5.27
C GLU A 55 8.44 -6.59 -5.38
N ALA A 56 8.08 -7.88 -5.31
CA ALA A 56 6.70 -8.32 -5.26
C ALA A 56 5.99 -7.76 -4.02
N ALA A 57 6.62 -7.83 -2.84
CA ALA A 57 6.08 -7.24 -1.62
C ALA A 57 5.98 -5.71 -1.70
N ALA A 58 6.97 -5.03 -2.30
CA ALA A 58 6.96 -3.60 -2.48
C ALA A 58 5.84 -3.14 -3.43
N ASN A 59 5.54 -3.91 -4.48
CA ASN A 59 4.43 -3.63 -5.39
C ASN A 59 3.06 -4.05 -4.81
N PHE A 60 3.02 -5.10 -3.99
CA PHE A 60 1.78 -5.59 -3.40
C PHE A 60 1.29 -4.70 -2.26
N ASN A 61 2.21 -4.15 -1.47
CA ASN A 61 1.91 -3.36 -0.26
C ASN A 61 1.72 -1.87 -0.55
N GLN A 62 1.29 -1.52 -1.77
CA GLN A 62 1.03 -0.14 -2.12
C GLN A 62 -0.18 0.39 -1.32
N PRO A 63 -0.17 1.65 -0.88
CA PRO A 63 -1.33 2.26 -0.25
C PRO A 63 -2.45 2.47 -1.29
N TRP A 64 -3.71 2.40 -0.86
CA TRP A 64 -4.91 2.50 -1.72
C TRP A 64 -4.86 3.61 -2.79
N GLN A 65 -4.27 4.77 -2.45
CA GLN A 65 -4.10 5.92 -3.36
C GLN A 65 -3.16 5.64 -4.54
N ARG A 66 -2.13 4.83 -4.32
CA ARG A 66 -1.09 4.51 -5.30
C ARG A 66 -1.41 3.27 -6.13
N LEU A 67 -2.44 2.50 -5.76
CA LEU A 67 -2.88 1.37 -6.56
C LEU A 67 -3.47 1.84 -7.89
N ASP A 68 -3.16 1.11 -8.96
CA ASP A 68 -3.83 1.29 -10.24
C ASP A 68 -5.33 1.00 -10.17
N ARG A 69 -6.07 1.57 -11.11
CA ARG A 69 -7.53 1.38 -11.22
C ARG A 69 -7.89 -0.11 -11.32
N GLY A 70 -7.14 -0.87 -12.13
CA GLY A 70 -7.35 -2.32 -12.29
C GLY A 70 -7.11 -3.08 -10.98
N SER A 71 -6.01 -2.79 -10.29
CA SER A 71 -5.67 -3.42 -9.01
C SER A 71 -6.72 -3.14 -7.94
N ARG A 72 -7.21 -1.89 -7.83
CA ARG A 72 -8.31 -1.55 -6.91
C ARG A 72 -9.58 -2.34 -7.19
N LEU A 73 -9.93 -2.49 -8.48
CA LEU A 73 -11.11 -3.24 -8.90
C LEU A 73 -10.98 -4.73 -8.54
N ASP A 74 -9.80 -5.32 -8.75
CA ASP A 74 -9.55 -6.72 -8.40
C ASP A 74 -9.71 -6.95 -6.89
N ARG A 75 -9.14 -6.06 -6.06
CA ARG A 75 -9.31 -6.15 -4.59
C ARG A 75 -10.76 -6.01 -4.15
N LEU A 76 -11.51 -5.10 -4.78
CA LEU A 76 -12.95 -4.95 -4.52
C LEU A 76 -13.74 -6.19 -4.93
N ARG A 77 -13.43 -6.83 -6.06
CA ARG A 77 -14.06 -8.08 -6.48
C ARG A 77 -13.80 -9.21 -5.50
N ARG A 78 -12.55 -9.36 -5.03
CA ARG A 78 -12.19 -10.34 -4.00
C ARG A 78 -12.95 -10.09 -2.70
N TRP A 79 -13.09 -8.83 -2.29
CA TRP A 79 -13.88 -8.46 -1.12
C TRP A 79 -15.36 -8.81 -1.25
N VAL A 80 -15.97 -8.54 -2.41
CA VAL A 80 -17.35 -8.98 -2.69
C VAL A 80 -17.48 -10.49 -2.66
N GLN A 81 -16.43 -11.24 -3.05
CA GLN A 81 -16.40 -12.71 -2.99
C GLN A 81 -16.21 -13.25 -1.56
N SER A 82 -15.41 -12.58 -0.73
CA SER A 82 -15.20 -13.00 0.66
C SER A 82 -16.32 -12.59 1.60
N TYR A 83 -17.28 -11.78 1.14
CA TYR A 83 -18.40 -11.32 1.96
C TYR A 83 -19.30 -12.52 2.35
N PRO A 84 -19.48 -12.79 3.67
CA PRO A 84 -20.26 -13.92 4.15
C PRO A 84 -21.76 -13.68 3.99
N ASP A 85 -22.54 -14.75 4.00
CA ASP A 85 -24.01 -14.72 4.10
C ASP A 85 -24.76 -13.98 2.98
N LEU A 86 -24.24 -14.02 1.76
CA LEU A 86 -24.90 -13.49 0.55
C LEU A 86 -25.30 -14.61 -0.40
N THR A 87 -26.54 -14.57 -0.85
CA THR A 87 -26.99 -15.37 -2.00
C THR A 87 -26.32 -14.90 -3.29
N PRO A 88 -26.29 -15.71 -4.36
CA PRO A 88 -25.69 -15.31 -5.65
C PRO A 88 -26.30 -14.02 -6.22
N ALA A 89 -27.62 -13.84 -6.06
CA ALA A 89 -28.34 -12.65 -6.51
C ALA A 89 -27.94 -11.39 -5.72
N GLU A 90 -27.83 -11.51 -4.39
CA GLU A 90 -27.42 -10.41 -3.51
C GLU A 90 -25.95 -10.04 -3.73
N ARG A 91 -25.09 -11.05 -3.98
CA ARG A 91 -23.68 -10.85 -4.34
C ARG A 91 -23.54 -10.10 -5.66
N ALA A 92 -24.37 -10.42 -6.66
CA ALA A 92 -24.42 -9.67 -7.91
C ALA A 92 -24.87 -8.22 -7.67
N SER A 93 -25.89 -7.99 -6.84
CA SER A 93 -26.32 -6.65 -6.46
C SER A 93 -25.19 -5.85 -5.76
N LEU A 94 -24.46 -6.48 -4.85
CA LEU A 94 -23.31 -5.87 -4.17
C LEU A 94 -22.21 -5.52 -5.18
N LEU A 95 -21.88 -6.43 -6.08
CA LEU A 95 -20.89 -6.19 -7.12
C LEU A 95 -21.28 -5.00 -7.99
N THR A 96 -22.53 -4.95 -8.46
CA THR A 96 -23.03 -3.82 -9.27
C THR A 96 -22.93 -2.50 -8.51
N ALA A 97 -23.31 -2.47 -7.23
CA ALA A 97 -23.22 -1.27 -6.40
C ALA A 97 -21.77 -0.79 -6.23
N VAL A 98 -20.83 -1.71 -6.01
CA VAL A 98 -19.40 -1.41 -5.89
C VAL A 98 -18.82 -0.89 -7.20
N LEU A 99 -19.16 -1.52 -8.34
CA LEU A 99 -18.72 -1.08 -9.67
C LEU A 99 -19.24 0.33 -9.99
N GLN A 100 -20.52 0.60 -9.75
CA GLN A 100 -21.11 1.92 -9.95
C GLN A 100 -20.45 2.98 -9.07
N ALA A 101 -20.24 2.69 -7.78
CA ALA A 101 -19.57 3.62 -6.87
C ALA A 101 -18.09 3.86 -7.25
N PHE A 102 -17.44 2.85 -7.82
CA PHE A 102 -16.08 2.96 -8.33
C PHE A 102 -16.00 3.85 -9.57
N GLU A 103 -16.95 3.73 -10.51
CA GLU A 103 -17.06 4.60 -11.68
C GLU A 103 -17.32 6.06 -11.29
N LEU A 104 -18.16 6.28 -10.27
CA LEU A 104 -18.42 7.60 -9.69
C LEU A 104 -17.27 8.15 -8.84
N ARG A 105 -16.12 7.46 -8.77
CA ARG A 105 -14.93 7.83 -7.98
C ARG A 105 -15.19 8.00 -6.48
N LEU A 106 -16.27 7.43 -5.95
CA LEU A 106 -16.61 7.51 -4.53
C LEU A 106 -15.63 6.71 -3.66
N LEU A 107 -15.10 5.62 -4.22
CA LEU A 107 -14.17 4.71 -3.55
C LEU A 107 -12.69 5.11 -3.74
N ASN A 108 -12.40 6.34 -4.15
CA ASN A 108 -11.03 6.77 -4.45
C ASN A 108 -10.23 7.16 -3.18
N THR A 109 -10.90 7.48 -2.08
CA THR A 109 -10.24 7.96 -0.85
C THR A 109 -10.12 6.86 0.20
N LYS A 110 -9.01 6.86 0.96
CA LYS A 110 -8.78 5.93 2.10
C LYS A 110 -9.85 6.09 3.18
N ALA A 111 -10.48 7.26 3.25
CA ALA A 111 -11.55 7.51 4.21
C ALA A 111 -12.82 6.72 3.92
N VAL A 112 -13.04 6.33 2.65
CA VAL A 112 -14.22 5.56 2.23
C VAL A 112 -13.93 4.07 2.19
N VAL A 113 -12.70 3.68 1.84
CA VAL A 113 -12.30 2.27 1.76
C VAL A 113 -11.25 1.97 2.83
N GLU A 114 -11.63 1.13 3.78
CA GLU A 114 -10.74 0.60 4.80
C GLU A 114 -9.94 -0.53 4.16
N TYR A 115 -8.69 -0.24 3.81
CA TYR A 115 -7.79 -1.13 3.09
C TYR A 115 -6.55 -1.40 3.93
N ASP A 116 -6.21 -2.67 4.08
CA ASP A 116 -4.97 -3.10 4.71
C ASP A 116 -3.90 -3.36 3.64
N PRO A 117 -2.84 -2.52 3.56
CA PRO A 117 -1.76 -2.72 2.61
C PRO A 117 -0.92 -3.96 2.90
N ALA A 118 -0.86 -4.47 4.14
CA ALA A 118 -0.03 -5.63 4.47
C ALA A 118 -0.61 -6.93 3.92
N THR A 119 -1.94 -7.06 3.94
CA THR A 119 -2.66 -8.23 3.41
C THR A 119 -3.21 -7.99 2.00
N ALA A 120 -3.15 -6.75 1.52
CA ALA A 120 -3.77 -6.26 0.29
C ALA A 120 -5.25 -6.69 0.17
N THR A 121 -5.96 -6.61 1.29
CA THR A 121 -7.40 -6.88 1.38
C THR A 121 -8.16 -5.60 1.74
N VAL A 122 -9.36 -5.48 1.17
CA VAL A 122 -10.32 -4.48 1.62
C VAL A 122 -11.02 -5.07 2.84
N LEU A 123 -11.03 -4.34 3.95
CA LEU A 123 -11.71 -4.74 5.19
C LEU A 123 -13.16 -4.29 5.16
N ALA A 124 -13.40 -3.02 4.84
CA ALA A 124 -14.73 -2.43 4.85
C ALA A 124 -14.88 -1.28 3.84
N VAL A 125 -16.11 -1.08 3.36
CA VAL A 125 -16.51 0.05 2.52
C VAL A 125 -17.51 0.91 3.28
N ARG A 126 -17.10 2.14 3.63
CA ARG A 126 -17.94 3.12 4.33
C ARG A 126 -18.98 3.69 3.37
N GLY A 127 -20.21 3.88 3.86
CA GLY A 127 -21.33 4.38 3.05
C GLY A 127 -22.10 3.29 2.30
N LEU A 128 -21.76 2.00 2.50
CA LEU A 128 -22.59 0.88 2.08
C LEU A 128 -23.91 0.90 2.86
N ARG A 129 -25.03 0.95 2.15
CA ARG A 129 -26.38 0.81 2.67
C ARG A 129 -27.00 -0.47 2.16
N GLU A 130 -27.46 -1.29 3.11
CA GLU A 130 -28.29 -2.46 2.84
C GLU A 130 -29.77 -2.04 2.86
N ARG A 131 -30.51 -2.38 1.82
CA ARG A 131 -31.96 -2.21 1.77
C ARG A 131 -32.58 -3.54 1.38
N ARG A 132 -33.54 -4.02 2.17
CA ARG A 132 -34.32 -5.21 1.79
C ARG A 132 -35.40 -4.82 0.81
N ASN A 133 -35.47 -5.55 -0.29
CA ASN A 133 -36.56 -5.43 -1.26
C ASN A 133 -37.82 -6.15 -0.73
N VAL A 134 -38.96 -5.90 -1.36
CA VAL A 134 -40.27 -6.49 -1.02
C VAL A 134 -40.23 -8.02 -1.07
N ALA A 135 -39.36 -8.60 -1.92
CA ALA A 135 -39.09 -10.04 -2.01
C ALA A 135 -38.17 -10.60 -0.91
N GLY A 136 -37.81 -9.80 0.10
CA GLY A 136 -36.92 -10.21 1.20
C GLY A 136 -35.42 -10.22 0.87
N GLN A 137 -35.04 -9.98 -0.38
CA GLN A 137 -33.64 -9.96 -0.84
C GLN A 137 -32.91 -8.67 -0.44
N ARG A 138 -31.64 -8.79 -0.07
CA ARG A 138 -30.77 -7.64 0.26
C ARG A 138 -30.25 -6.97 -1.02
N VAL A 139 -30.56 -5.68 -1.16
CA VAL A 139 -30.06 -4.82 -2.23
C VAL A 139 -29.07 -3.83 -1.64
N PHE A 140 -27.91 -3.73 -2.25
CA PHE A 140 -26.84 -2.86 -1.78
C PHE A 140 -26.79 -1.58 -2.61
N ARG A 141 -26.55 -0.44 -1.94
CA ARG A 141 -26.22 0.84 -2.59
C ARG A 141 -25.13 1.54 -1.79
N ILE A 142 -24.25 2.26 -2.47
CA ILE A 142 -23.22 3.07 -1.83
C ILE A 142 -23.62 4.52 -2.01
N ASP A 143 -23.95 5.19 -0.91
CA ASP A 143 -24.41 6.57 -0.97
C ASP A 143 -23.24 7.55 -1.09
N PRO A 144 -23.29 8.48 -2.06
CA PRO A 144 -22.23 9.47 -2.26
C PRO A 144 -22.10 10.41 -1.06
N ALA A 145 -23.20 10.72 -0.37
CA ALA A 145 -23.20 11.54 0.84
C ALA A 145 -22.52 10.83 2.02
N GLY A 146 -22.71 9.51 2.17
CA GLY A 146 -22.03 8.71 3.19
C GLY A 146 -20.53 8.58 2.92
N ALA A 147 -20.16 8.39 1.65
CA ALA A 147 -18.77 8.39 1.20
C ALA A 147 -18.10 9.77 1.39
N ALA A 148 -18.79 10.86 1.04
CA ALA A 148 -18.27 12.22 1.23
C ALA A 148 -18.16 12.62 2.71
N ALA A 149 -19.10 12.20 3.56
CA ALA A 149 -19.03 12.42 5.00
C ALA A 149 -17.81 11.72 5.62
N ALA A 150 -17.55 10.47 5.22
CA ALA A 150 -16.37 9.73 5.66
C ALA A 150 -15.07 10.45 5.23
N ALA A 151 -15.00 10.96 4.00
CA ALA A 151 -13.86 11.74 3.52
C ALA A 151 -13.62 13.06 4.28
N ARG A 152 -14.69 13.73 4.71
CA ARG A 152 -14.59 15.02 5.44
C ARG A 152 -14.12 14.86 6.88
N GLY A 153 -14.38 13.73 7.54
CA GLY A 153 -13.96 13.48 8.93
C GLY A 153 -12.44 13.40 9.15
N THR A 154 -11.64 13.28 8.08
CA THR A 154 -10.17 13.20 8.16
C THR A 154 -9.50 14.59 8.12
N GLN A 155 -10.24 15.67 7.84
CA GLN A 155 -9.68 17.02 7.81
C GLN A 155 -10.14 17.84 9.03
N LYS A 156 -9.16 18.26 9.84
CA LYS A 156 -9.23 19.16 11.03
C LYS A 156 -9.42 18.50 12.41
N ARG A 157 -8.28 18.23 13.05
CA ARG A 157 -7.99 18.77 14.40
C ARG A 157 -6.59 19.38 14.40
N THR A 158 -6.45 20.57 13.82
CA THR A 158 -5.36 21.48 14.21
C THR A 158 -5.88 22.21 15.43
N ALA A 159 -5.32 21.89 16.60
CA ALA A 159 -5.68 22.47 17.88
C ALA A 159 -5.22 23.94 17.97
N PRO A 160 -5.92 24.78 18.77
CA PRO A 160 -5.58 26.18 18.99
C PRO A 160 -4.30 26.38 19.80
#